data_AF-A0A7W4HXE9-F1
#
_entry.id   AF-A0A7W4HXE9-F1
#
_cell.length_a   1.000
_cell.length_b   1.000
_cell.length_c   1.000
_cell.angle_alpha   90.00
_cell.angle_beta   90.00
_cell.angle_gamma   90.00
#
_symmetry.space_group_name_H-M   'P 1'
#
loop_
_entity.id
_entity.type
_entity.pdbx_description
1 polymer ?
#
loop_
_entity_poly.entity_id
_entity_poly.type
_entity_poly.pdbx_seq_one_letter_code
_entity_poly.pdbx_strand_id
1 'polypeptide(L)'
;MTIIELIKLIKPIPEMYIRKHSIFCFEAFVNGWYHRDEKEDVKSDVLYTEFYEWLRKRYNINDSMGWANILFYKFETEEKALDEFFVLFNIFYKEKYKISLW
;
A
#
# COMPACT_ATOMS: atom_id res chain seq x y z
N MET A 1 -7.25 7.33 13.68
CA MET A 1 -6.28 6.30 13.23
C MET A 1 -5.79 6.70 11.84
N THR A 2 -4.50 6.57 11.54
CA THR A 2 -3.92 6.95 10.24
C THR A 2 -3.84 5.74 9.30
N ILE A 3 -3.67 5.95 7.99
CA ILE A 3 -3.47 4.85 7.04
C ILE A 3 -2.21 4.05 7.38
N ILE A 4 -1.17 4.70 7.92
CA ILE A 4 0.07 4.05 8.35
C ILE A 4 -0.18 3.16 9.56
N GLU A 5 -0.96 3.64 10.54
CA GLU A 5 -1.36 2.84 11.71
C GLU A 5 -2.20 1.63 11.27
N LEU A 6 -3.12 1.83 10.32
CA LEU A 6 -3.91 0.74 9.74
C LEU A 6 -3.02 -0.31 9.07
N ILE A 7 -2.10 0.10 8.20
CA ILE A 7 -1.19 -0.80 7.49
C ILE A 7 -0.33 -1.59 8.49
N LYS A 8 0.19 -0.92 9.54
CA LYS A 8 0.94 -1.58 10.62
C LYS A 8 0.10 -2.61 11.38
N LEU A 9 -1.18 -2.33 11.60
CA LEU A 9 -2.11 -3.24 12.27
C LEU A 9 -2.39 -4.49 11.42
N ILE A 10 -2.54 -4.34 10.11
CA ILE A 10 -2.88 -5.44 9.19
C ILE A 10 -1.67 -6.33 8.88
N LYS A 11 -0.48 -5.72 8.71
CA LYS A 11 0.75 -6.40 8.26
C LYS A 11 1.03 -7.76 8.94
N PRO A 12 0.90 -7.94 10.28
CA PRO A 12 1.27 -9.19 10.92
C PRO A 12 0.46 -10.39 10.44
N ILE A 13 -0.84 -10.20 10.16
CA ILE A 13 -1.77 -11.26 9.74
C ILE A 13 -2.81 -10.67 8.77
N PRO A 14 -2.46 -10.35 7.52
CA PRO A 14 -3.37 -9.67 6.59
C PRO A 14 -4.69 -10.41 6.40
N GLU A 15 -4.64 -11.74 6.28
CA GLU A 15 -5.79 -12.61 6.02
C GLU A 15 -6.86 -12.54 7.11
N MET A 16 -6.51 -12.13 8.33
CA MET A 16 -7.49 -11.89 9.40
C MET A 16 -8.46 -10.75 9.03
N TYR A 17 -8.00 -9.77 8.25
CA TYR A 17 -8.76 -8.58 7.86
C TYR A 17 -9.39 -8.73 6.47
N ILE A 18 -8.67 -9.37 5.54
CA ILE A 18 -9.05 -9.40 4.11
C ILE A 18 -9.39 -10.79 3.59
N ARG A 19 -9.37 -11.82 4.45
CA ARG A 19 -9.72 -13.24 4.19
C ARG A 19 -8.82 -13.98 3.20
N LYS A 20 -8.33 -13.33 2.15
CA LYS A 20 -7.43 -13.88 1.12
C LYS A 20 -6.13 -13.09 1.12
N HIS A 21 -4.99 -13.79 1.11
CA HIS A 21 -3.68 -13.15 0.98
C HIS A 21 -3.54 -12.57 -0.45
N SER A 22 -3.99 -11.33 -0.65
CA SER A 22 -4.17 -10.75 -1.97
C SER A 22 -3.97 -9.24 -1.94
N ILE A 23 -3.11 -8.74 -2.83
CA ILE A 23 -2.90 -7.30 -3.01
C ILE A 23 -4.20 -6.56 -3.36
N PHE A 24 -5.11 -7.18 -4.12
CA PHE A 24 -6.37 -6.56 -4.51
C PHE A 24 -7.41 -6.59 -3.40
N CYS A 25 -7.48 -7.68 -2.61
CA CYS A 25 -8.30 -7.68 -1.40
C CYS A 25 -7.80 -6.64 -0.38
N PHE A 26 -6.48 -6.48 -0.28
CA PHE A 26 -5.84 -5.47 0.55
C PHE A 26 -6.17 -4.05 0.07
N GLU A 27 -6.01 -3.75 -1.22
CA GLU A 27 -6.37 -2.47 -1.81
C GLU A 27 -7.85 -2.14 -1.57
N ALA A 28 -8.76 -3.09 -1.86
CA ALA A 28 -10.20 -2.88 -1.65
C ALA A 28 -10.52 -2.57 -0.18
N PHE A 29 -9.89 -3.27 0.76
CA PHE A 29 -10.06 -3.02 2.19
C PHE A 29 -9.57 -1.63 2.59
N VAL A 30 -8.36 -1.24 2.16
CA VAL A 30 -7.76 0.05 2.48
C VAL A 30 -8.54 1.21 1.84
N ASN A 31 -9.04 1.02 0.61
CA ASN A 31 -9.93 1.97 -0.07
C ASN A 31 -11.24 2.15 0.70
N GLY A 32 -11.89 1.04 1.09
CA GLY A 32 -13.13 1.09 1.87
C GLY A 32 -12.93 1.77 3.23
N TRP A 33 -11.81 1.50 3.90
CA TRP A 33 -11.45 2.20 5.12
C TRP A 33 -11.22 3.68 4.85
N TYR A 34 -10.47 4.04 3.80
CA TYR A 34 -10.19 5.44 3.44
C TYR A 34 -11.47 6.26 3.23
N HIS A 35 -12.44 5.73 2.48
CA HIS A 35 -13.71 6.41 2.19
C HIS A 35 -14.74 6.39 3.32
N ARG A 36 -14.42 5.82 4.50
CA ARG A 36 -15.36 5.75 5.63
C ARG A 36 -15.66 7.12 6.24
N ASP A 37 -14.70 8.05 6.20
CA ASP A 37 -14.77 9.38 6.82
C ASP A 37 -13.95 10.39 6.03
N GLU A 38 -14.65 11.15 5.18
CA GLU A 38 -14.08 12.19 4.31
C GLU A 38 -13.46 13.37 5.09
N LYS A 39 -13.61 13.44 6.42
CA LYS A 39 -13.06 14.52 7.25
C LYS A 39 -11.67 14.21 7.81
N GLU A 40 -11.21 12.95 7.78
CA GLU A 40 -9.89 12.52 8.29
C GLU A 40 -8.78 12.48 7.21
N ASP A 41 -9.00 13.19 6.09
CA ASP A 41 -8.42 12.95 4.77
C ASP A 41 -6.90 13.17 4.59
N VAL A 42 -6.25 14.00 5.43
CA VAL A 42 -4.88 14.51 5.19
C VAL A 42 -3.77 13.43 5.22
N LYS A 43 -4.04 12.24 5.76
CA LYS A 43 -2.99 11.23 6.00
C LYS A 43 -2.95 10.09 4.97
N SER A 44 -3.84 10.08 3.98
CA SER A 44 -3.90 9.05 2.94
C SER A 44 -2.91 9.29 1.80
N ASP A 45 -2.46 10.54 1.61
CA ASP A 45 -1.52 10.94 0.57
C ASP A 45 -0.24 10.10 0.55
N VAL A 46 0.23 9.67 1.72
CA VAL A 46 1.42 8.81 1.84
C VAL A 46 1.28 7.53 1.02
N LEU A 47 0.08 6.95 0.94
CA LEU A 47 -0.18 5.75 0.14
C LEU A 47 -0.56 6.09 -1.30
N TYR A 48 -1.58 6.93 -1.49
CA TYR A 48 -2.20 7.12 -2.81
C TYR A 48 -1.44 8.07 -3.73
N THR A 49 -0.69 9.01 -3.16
CA THR A 49 0.07 10.00 -3.93
C THR A 49 1.54 9.65 -3.88
N GLU A 50 2.11 9.56 -2.69
CA GLU A 50 3.56 9.53 -2.53
C GLU A 50 4.18 8.17 -2.82
N PHE A 51 3.65 7.10 -2.22
CA PHE A 51 4.12 5.74 -2.47
C PHE A 51 3.84 5.32 -3.91
N TYR A 52 2.67 5.69 -4.44
CA TYR A 52 2.32 5.50 -5.84
C TYR A 52 3.35 6.15 -6.79
N GLU A 53 3.66 7.43 -6.60
CA GLU A 53 4.66 8.13 -7.43
C GLU A 53 6.07 7.58 -7.25
N TRP A 54 6.41 7.11 -6.04
CA TRP A 54 7.68 6.43 -5.79
C TRP A 54 7.77 5.10 -6.56
N LEU A 55 6.70 4.30 -6.58
CA LEU A 55 6.64 3.06 -7.37
C LEU A 55 6.76 3.32 -8.87
N ARG A 56 6.03 4.32 -9.40
CA ARG A 56 6.09 4.68 -10.83
C ARG A 56 7.49 5.04 -11.27
N LYS A 57 8.19 5.86 -10.48
CA LYS A 57 9.59 6.23 -10.75
C LYS A 57 10.51 5.02 -10.65
N ARG A 58 10.36 4.20 -9.61
CA ARG A 58 11.21 3.02 -9.38
C ARG A 58 11.13 2.00 -10.52
N TYR A 59 9.93 1.80 -11.09
CA TYR A 59 9.69 0.80 -12.12
C TYR A 59 9.55 1.37 -13.54
N ASN A 60 9.80 2.67 -13.72
CA ASN A 60 9.67 3.39 -14.98
C ASN A 60 8.29 3.16 -15.66
N ILE A 61 7.22 3.24 -14.86
CA ILE A 61 5.84 3.03 -15.32
C ILE A 61 5.20 4.40 -15.60
N ASN A 62 4.85 4.63 -16.87
CA ASN A 62 4.18 5.85 -17.30
C ASN A 62 2.65 5.75 -17.32
N ASP A 63 2.10 4.57 -17.04
CA ASP A 63 0.67 4.30 -17.01
C ASP A 63 -0.03 4.90 -15.76
N SER A 64 -1.36 5.00 -15.81
CA SER A 64 -2.26 5.45 -14.73
C SER A 64 -2.82 4.31 -13.88
N MET A 65 -2.21 3.14 -13.94
CA MET A 65 -2.57 2.00 -13.09
C MET A 65 -2.34 2.31 -11.61
N GLY A 66 -3.28 1.99 -10.72
CA GLY A 66 -3.11 2.17 -9.27
C GLY A 66 -1.92 1.38 -8.68
N TRP A 67 -1.49 1.75 -7.46
CA TRP A 67 -0.31 1.15 -6.80
C TRP A 67 -0.38 -0.38 -6.70
N ALA A 68 -1.57 -0.96 -6.46
CA ALA A 68 -1.75 -2.42 -6.39
C ALA A 68 -1.52 -3.09 -7.75
N ASN A 69 -2.01 -2.47 -8.84
CA ASN A 69 -1.80 -2.96 -10.20
C ASN A 69 -0.32 -2.90 -10.62
N ILE A 70 0.40 -1.85 -10.21
CA ILE A 70 1.86 -1.77 -10.42
C ILE A 70 2.57 -2.95 -9.77
N LEU A 71 2.22 -3.27 -8.52
CA LEU A 71 2.83 -4.37 -7.78
C LEU A 71 2.46 -5.72 -8.40
N PHE A 72 1.19 -5.93 -8.72
CA PHE A 72 0.75 -7.15 -9.40
C PHE A 72 1.47 -7.35 -10.75
N TYR A 73 1.57 -6.29 -11.56
CA TYR A 73 2.31 -6.32 -12.82
C TYR A 73 3.79 -6.69 -12.65
N LYS A 74 4.42 -6.33 -11.52
CA LYS A 74 5.83 -6.66 -11.25
C LYS A 74 6.07 -8.00 -10.60
N PHE A 75 5.12 -8.51 -9.82
CA PHE A 75 5.32 -9.71 -9.01
C PHE A 75 4.46 -10.91 -9.44
N GLU A 76 3.58 -10.72 -10.44
CA GLU A 76 2.81 -11.74 -11.18
C GLU A 76 1.74 -12.50 -10.38
N THR A 77 1.87 -12.59 -9.06
CA THR A 77 0.84 -13.19 -8.18
C THR A 77 0.33 -12.19 -7.16
N GLU A 78 -0.93 -12.35 -6.74
CA GLU A 78 -1.55 -11.47 -5.75
C GLU A 78 -0.88 -11.60 -4.38
N GLU A 79 -0.45 -12.81 -4.03
CA GLU A 79 0.21 -13.13 -2.77
C GLU A 79 1.56 -12.43 -2.69
N LYS A 80 2.41 -12.65 -3.71
CA LYS A 80 3.74 -12.06 -3.76
C LYS A 80 3.68 -10.54 -3.86
N ALA A 81 2.72 -9.99 -4.60
CA ALA A 81 2.51 -8.55 -4.66
C ALA A 81 2.13 -7.96 -3.28
N LEU A 82 1.40 -8.68 -2.44
CA LEU A 82 1.09 -8.27 -1.07
C LEU A 82 2.30 -8.36 -0.14
N ASP A 83 3.09 -9.43 -0.21
CA ASP A 83 4.34 -9.53 0.55
C ASP A 83 5.29 -8.37 0.20
N GLU A 84 5.47 -8.12 -1.09
CA GLU A 84 6.34 -7.07 -1.61
C GLU A 84 5.79 -5.67 -1.36
N PHE A 85 4.46 -5.50 -1.30
CA PHE A 85 3.86 -4.24 -0.85
C PHE A 85 4.45 -3.82 0.49
N PHE A 86 4.46 -4.71 1.49
CA PHE A 86 4.98 -4.35 2.79
C PHE A 86 6.47 -3.99 2.70
N VAL A 87 7.29 -4.83 2.06
CA VAL A 87 8.74 -4.57 1.92
C VAL A 87 9.01 -3.21 1.26
N LEU A 88 8.37 -2.94 0.12
CA LEU A 88 8.55 -1.72 -0.64
C LEU A 88 8.01 -0.50 0.11
N PHE A 89 6.89 -0.65 0.81
CA PHE A 89 6.32 0.44 1.61
C PHE A 89 7.26 0.86 2.74
N ASN A 90 7.92 -0.10 3.40
CA ASN A 90 8.94 0.20 4.41
C ASN A 90 10.17 0.89 3.83
N ILE A 91 10.64 0.43 2.66
CA ILE A 91 11.78 1.04 1.95
C ILE A 91 11.45 2.48 1.56
N PHE A 92 10.31 2.69 0.90
CA PHE A 92 9.80 4.02 0.55
C PHE A 92 9.76 4.94 1.78
N TYR A 93 9.15 4.46 2.86
CA TYR A 93 8.96 5.27 4.07
C TYR A 93 10.31 5.63 4.70
N LYS A 94 11.26 4.69 4.73
CA LYS A 94 12.64 4.94 5.21
C LYS A 94 13.40 5.91 4.33
N GLU A 95 13.30 5.79 3.02
CA GLU A 95 13.97 6.70 2.09
C GLU A 95 13.45 8.13 2.22
N LYS A 96 12.13 8.29 2.31
CA LYS A 96 11.45 9.58 2.34
C LYS A 96 11.49 10.26 3.70
N TYR A 97 11.16 9.53 4.77
CA TYR A 97 10.98 10.07 6.11
C TYR A 97 12.15 9.79 7.05
N LYS A 98 13.18 9.06 6.58
CA LYS A 98 14.36 8.67 7.37
C LYS A 98 14.04 7.83 8.60
N ILE A 99 12.87 7.20 8.62
CA ILE A 99 12.35 6.37 9.73
C ILE A 99 11.84 5.04 9.14
N SER A 100 12.06 3.93 9.84
CA SER A 100 11.47 2.62 9.45
C SER A 100 10.07 2.47 10.04
N LEU A 101 9.15 1.83 9.31
CA LEU A 101 7.81 1.52 9.82
C LEU A 101 7.82 0.32 10.76
N TRP A 102 8.70 -0.65 10.48
CA TRP A 102 9.02 -1.83 11.28
C TRP A 102 10.48 -2.23 11.08
#